data_AF-A0A1I0WUD7-F1
#
_entry.id   AF-A0A1I0WUD7-F1
#
_cell.length_a   1.000
_cell.length_b   1.000
_cell.length_c   1.000
_cell.angle_alpha   90.00
_cell.angle_beta   90.00
_cell.angle_gamma   90.00
#
_symmetry.space_group_name_H-M   'P 1'
#
loop_
_entity.id
_entity.type
_entity.pdbx_description
1 polymer ?
#
loop_
_entity_poly.entity_id
_entity_poly.type
_entity_poly.pdbx_seq_one_letter_code
_entity_poly.pdbx_strand_id
1 'polypeptide(L)'
;MPETKKSSQRISPKKLSNLKVVVLCIAAATTFWILNALNKDDYNTIVDFPVEIVYDQNQFIAVAGLPKTLEIEISGNGWDLLRKYFNFNNDAYPIEIKNPAAKNYLLTSDLKRSLGEFLSPTQLVSVLDDSLKFKIDKIKSIKVKPVLDSNSFSMAKNYRIFDQVTFSSETITLRGPSSILDSLDSNFPISLDETRINKSIDKVITLEVPDSLINLVQIENKDIRIKFDVIAFLEGNKRLKINKMNFPKSVTLDNEVVIMISYLIDGRKVAELKDIEFEAVLDYYKRNKEDSTITVQVKPMPDYLDKVVITPEILKLKYE
;
A
#
# COMPACT_ATOMS: atom_id res chain seq x y z
N MET A 1 11.21 71.82 -28.32
CA MET A 1 11.05 70.39 -27.93
C MET A 1 9.74 69.89 -28.53
N PRO A 2 9.70 68.65 -29.03
CA PRO A 2 9.09 68.33 -30.32
C PRO A 2 7.57 68.18 -30.29
N GLU A 3 6.94 68.56 -31.40
CA GLU A 3 5.55 68.31 -31.72
C GLU A 3 5.27 66.81 -31.81
N THR A 4 4.31 66.31 -31.03
CA THR A 4 3.69 65.00 -31.22
C THR A 4 2.51 65.14 -32.18
N LYS A 5 2.75 64.95 -33.48
CA LYS A 5 1.68 64.76 -34.47
C LYS A 5 0.95 63.45 -34.20
N LYS A 6 -0.16 63.49 -33.47
CA LYS A 6 -1.18 62.44 -33.49
C LYS A 6 -1.96 62.53 -34.81
N SER A 7 -1.49 61.82 -35.82
CA SER A 7 -2.24 61.56 -37.05
C SER A 7 -3.43 60.64 -36.73
N SER A 8 -4.60 61.24 -36.50
CA SER A 8 -5.88 60.52 -36.49
C SER A 8 -6.46 60.55 -37.90
N GLN A 9 -6.02 59.63 -38.76
CA GLN A 9 -6.67 59.43 -40.05
C GLN A 9 -8.09 58.88 -39.84
N ARG A 10 -9.09 59.76 -39.88
CA ARG A 10 -10.50 59.40 -40.02
C ARG A 10 -10.70 58.73 -41.38
N ILE A 11 -10.90 57.42 -41.38
CA ILE A 11 -11.13 56.61 -42.59
C ILE A 11 -12.49 57.01 -43.17
N SER A 12 -12.53 57.42 -44.45
CA SER A 12 -13.78 57.84 -45.10
C SER A 12 -14.70 56.63 -45.36
N PRO A 13 -16.03 56.83 -45.36
CA PRO A 13 -17.00 55.74 -45.57
C PRO A 13 -16.85 55.04 -46.94
N LYS A 14 -16.39 55.75 -47.98
CA LYS A 14 -16.04 55.15 -49.29
C LYS A 14 -14.79 54.27 -49.23
N LYS A 15 -13.76 54.68 -48.46
CA LYS A 15 -12.55 53.84 -48.23
C LYS A 15 -12.90 52.57 -47.46
N LEU A 16 -13.82 52.65 -46.48
CA LEU A 16 -14.32 51.48 -45.75
C LEU A 16 -15.07 50.50 -46.66
N SER A 17 -15.91 51.01 -47.59
CA SER A 17 -16.60 50.17 -48.57
C SER A 17 -15.64 49.46 -49.53
N ASN A 18 -14.65 50.18 -50.08
CA ASN A 18 -13.65 49.59 -50.97
C ASN A 18 -12.77 48.56 -50.23
N LEU A 19 -12.44 48.81 -48.96
CA LEU A 19 -11.70 47.86 -48.13
C LEU A 19 -12.50 46.57 -47.91
N LYS A 20 -13.81 46.65 -47.68
CA LYS A 20 -14.68 45.46 -47.58
C LYS A 20 -14.65 44.62 -48.85
N VAL A 21 -14.73 45.26 -50.02
CA VAL A 21 -14.66 44.57 -51.32
C VAL A 21 -13.29 43.91 -51.50
N VAL A 22 -12.19 44.61 -51.21
CA VAL A 22 -10.83 44.06 -51.29
C VAL A 22 -10.65 42.87 -50.36
N VAL A 23 -11.09 42.97 -49.10
CA VAL A 23 -11.04 41.86 -48.13
C VAL A 23 -11.85 40.66 -48.62
N LEU A 24 -13.03 40.89 -49.19
CA LEU A 24 -13.87 39.81 -49.74
C LEU A 24 -13.20 39.15 -50.94
N CYS A 25 -12.60 39.92 -51.85
CA CYS A 25 -11.83 39.39 -52.98
C CYS A 25 -10.62 38.57 -52.53
N ILE A 26 -9.86 39.05 -51.54
CA ILE A 26 -8.72 38.31 -50.97
C ILE A 26 -9.23 37.02 -50.32
N ALA A 27 -10.29 37.09 -49.52
CA ALA A 27 -10.88 35.92 -48.88
C ALA A 27 -11.33 34.87 -49.91
N ALA A 28 -11.98 35.30 -50.99
CA ALA A 28 -12.38 34.40 -52.08
C ALA A 28 -11.15 33.77 -52.76
N ALA A 29 -10.14 34.57 -53.11
CA ALA A 29 -8.90 34.09 -53.71
C ALA A 29 -8.16 33.09 -52.81
N THR A 30 -8.04 33.39 -51.51
CA THR A 30 -7.44 32.50 -50.51
C THR A 30 -8.26 31.22 -50.36
N THR A 31 -9.58 31.30 -50.37
CA THR A 31 -10.46 30.13 -50.30
C THR A 31 -10.23 29.23 -51.53
N PHE A 32 -10.29 29.78 -52.74
CA PHE A 32 -10.03 29.00 -53.96
C PHE A 32 -8.63 28.39 -53.97
N TRP A 33 -7.63 29.13 -53.49
CA TRP A 33 -6.28 28.63 -53.38
C TRP A 33 -6.17 27.45 -52.40
N ILE A 34 -6.79 27.54 -51.22
CA ILE A 34 -6.84 26.43 -50.23
C ILE A 34 -7.57 25.21 -50.81
N LEU A 35 -8.73 25.40 -51.44
CA LEU A 35 -9.49 24.30 -52.04
C LEU A 35 -8.67 23.59 -53.13
N ASN A 36 -7.98 24.35 -53.98
CA ASN A 36 -7.11 23.78 -55.02
C ASN A 36 -5.87 23.10 -54.43
N ALA A 37 -5.30 23.63 -53.35
CA ALA A 37 -4.20 22.98 -52.64
C ALA A 37 -4.64 21.65 -52.02
N LEU A 38 -5.80 21.60 -51.34
CA LEU A 38 -6.30 20.37 -50.71
C LEU A 38 -6.75 19.29 -51.71
N ASN A 39 -7.02 19.64 -52.96
CA ASN A 39 -7.43 18.70 -54.00
C ASN A 39 -6.28 17.88 -54.61
N LYS A 40 -5.01 18.12 -54.25
CA LYS A 40 -3.90 17.29 -54.75
C LYS A 40 -3.75 16.02 -53.92
N ASP A 41 -3.21 14.98 -54.56
CA ASP A 41 -3.14 13.61 -54.05
C ASP A 41 -1.73 13.16 -53.64
N ASP A 42 -0.74 14.04 -53.71
CA ASP A 42 0.69 13.77 -53.55
C ASP A 42 1.27 14.28 -52.23
N TYR A 43 0.42 14.46 -51.21
CA TYR A 43 0.86 14.92 -49.90
C TYR A 43 1.21 13.76 -48.98
N ASN A 44 2.23 13.98 -48.14
CA ASN A 44 2.54 13.15 -46.99
C ASN A 44 2.39 13.99 -45.72
N THR A 45 1.90 13.36 -44.66
CA THR A 45 1.83 13.99 -43.34
C THR A 45 1.98 12.97 -42.23
N ILE A 46 2.35 13.45 -41.05
CA ILE A 46 2.43 12.65 -39.83
C ILE A 46 1.22 12.98 -38.96
N VAL A 47 0.55 11.95 -38.46
CA VAL A 47 -0.64 12.08 -37.60
C VAL A 47 -0.55 11.16 -36.39
N ASP A 48 -1.10 11.63 -35.28
CA ASP A 48 -1.40 10.81 -34.10
C ASP A 48 -2.72 10.07 -34.32
N PHE A 49 -2.63 8.88 -34.91
CA PHE A 49 -3.82 8.12 -35.28
C PHE A 49 -4.39 7.35 -34.08
N PRO A 50 -5.70 7.39 -33.82
CA PRO A 50 -6.30 6.71 -32.68
C PRO A 50 -6.21 5.19 -32.80
N VAL A 51 -5.80 4.53 -31.72
CA VAL A 51 -5.72 3.06 -31.62
C VAL A 51 -6.38 2.58 -30.34
N GLU A 52 -6.91 1.36 -30.37
CA GLU A 52 -7.51 0.70 -29.21
C GLU A 52 -6.96 -0.71 -29.08
N ILE A 53 -6.39 -1.05 -27.92
CA ILE A 53 -5.93 -2.42 -27.65
C ILE A 53 -7.11 -3.26 -27.15
N VAL A 54 -7.47 -4.28 -27.92
CA VAL A 54 -8.59 -5.18 -27.65
C VAL A 54 -8.05 -6.53 -27.15
N TYR A 55 -8.50 -6.97 -25.98
CA TYR A 55 -8.10 -8.23 -25.35
C TYR A 55 -9.22 -8.77 -24.45
N ASP A 56 -9.09 -10.03 -24.02
CA ASP A 56 -10.06 -10.68 -23.13
C ASP A 56 -9.96 -10.13 -21.69
N GLN A 57 -10.86 -9.22 -21.33
CA GLN A 57 -10.92 -8.58 -20.01
C GLN A 57 -11.34 -9.54 -18.88
N ASN A 58 -11.84 -10.75 -19.20
CA ASN A 58 -12.13 -11.75 -18.18
C ASN A 58 -10.87 -12.48 -17.71
N GLN A 59 -9.87 -12.58 -18.58
CA GLN A 59 -8.61 -13.29 -18.35
C GLN A 59 -7.44 -12.35 -18.07
N PHE A 60 -7.52 -11.10 -18.51
CA PHE A 60 -6.42 -10.14 -18.44
C PHE A 60 -6.88 -8.78 -17.94
N ILE A 61 -5.93 -8.00 -17.41
CA ILE A 61 -6.17 -6.67 -16.86
C ILE A 61 -4.98 -5.75 -17.16
N ALA A 62 -5.26 -4.53 -17.61
CA ALA A 62 -4.24 -3.50 -17.79
C ALA A 62 -3.79 -2.96 -16.44
N VAL A 63 -2.49 -3.05 -16.17
CA VAL A 63 -1.86 -2.55 -14.93
C VAL A 63 -1.44 -1.08 -15.07
N ALA A 64 -1.26 -0.63 -16.32
CA ALA A 64 -0.93 0.75 -16.66
C ALA A 64 -1.87 1.27 -17.75
N GLY A 65 -1.86 2.59 -17.97
CA GLY A 65 -2.58 3.20 -19.07
C GLY A 65 -2.15 2.61 -20.42
N LEU A 66 -3.14 2.22 -21.24
CA LEU A 66 -2.89 1.70 -22.58
C LEU A 66 -2.65 2.86 -23.55
N PRO A 67 -1.79 2.67 -24.57
CA PRO A 67 -1.59 3.66 -25.61
C PRO A 67 -2.89 3.87 -26.39
N LYS A 68 -3.22 5.14 -26.64
CA LYS A 68 -4.45 5.57 -27.33
C LYS A 68 -4.21 6.07 -28.74
N THR A 69 -2.96 6.36 -29.07
CA THR A 69 -2.54 6.86 -30.38
C THR A 69 -1.29 6.15 -30.84
N LEU A 70 -1.09 6.15 -32.16
CA LEU A 70 0.09 5.65 -32.83
C LEU A 70 0.51 6.69 -33.87
N GLU A 71 1.77 7.12 -33.82
CA GLU A 71 2.30 8.09 -34.76
C GLU A 71 2.59 7.41 -36.09
N ILE A 72 1.91 7.86 -37.15
CA ILE A 72 2.00 7.27 -38.49
C ILE A 72 2.24 8.32 -39.55
N GLU A 73 3.02 7.96 -40.56
CA GLU A 73 3.14 8.73 -41.79
C GLU A 73 2.17 8.17 -42.82
N ILE A 74 1.31 9.04 -43.35
CA ILE A 74 0.29 8.70 -44.34
C ILE A 74 0.42 9.59 -45.57
N SER A 75 0.03 9.05 -46.73
CA SER A 75 -0.04 9.78 -48.00
C SER A 75 -1.43 9.71 -48.63
N GLY A 76 -1.80 10.73 -49.40
CA GLY A 76 -3.05 10.75 -50.14
C GLY A 76 -3.61 12.15 -50.41
N ASN A 77 -4.92 12.22 -50.66
CA ASN A 77 -5.64 13.46 -50.95
C ASN A 77 -5.60 14.43 -49.77
N GLY A 78 -5.35 15.73 -50.03
CA GLY A 78 -5.26 16.75 -49.00
C GLY A 78 -6.48 16.87 -48.09
N TRP A 79 -7.70 16.60 -48.57
CA TRP A 79 -8.91 16.56 -47.73
C TRP A 79 -8.95 15.37 -46.79
N ASP A 80 -8.48 14.21 -47.23
CA ASP A 80 -8.44 13.00 -46.40
C ASP A 80 -7.38 13.13 -45.33
N LEU A 81 -6.21 13.66 -45.68
CA LEU A 81 -5.14 13.96 -44.72
C LEU A 81 -5.57 15.01 -43.69
N LEU A 82 -6.26 16.08 -44.11
CA LEU A 82 -6.77 17.11 -43.21
C LEU A 82 -7.77 16.53 -42.20
N ARG A 83 -8.70 15.67 -42.66
CA ARG A 83 -9.66 14.97 -41.79
C ARG A 83 -8.95 14.08 -40.77
N LYS A 84 -7.91 13.37 -41.20
CA LYS A 84 -7.09 12.52 -40.32
C LYS A 84 -6.28 13.31 -39.30
N TYR A 85 -5.66 14.40 -39.73
CA TYR A 85 -4.85 15.26 -38.87
C TYR A 85 -5.66 15.85 -37.70
N PHE A 86 -6.92 16.24 -37.95
CA PHE A 86 -7.80 16.77 -36.91
C PHE A 86 -8.64 15.72 -36.17
N ASN A 87 -8.43 14.43 -36.45
CA ASN A 87 -9.22 13.33 -35.89
C ASN A 87 -10.74 13.51 -36.02
N PHE A 88 -11.19 14.12 -37.13
CA PHE A 88 -12.62 14.28 -37.39
C PHE A 88 -13.22 12.94 -37.83
N ASN A 89 -14.03 12.34 -36.94
CA ASN A 89 -14.85 11.17 -37.24
C ASN A 89 -14.04 9.94 -37.68
N ASN A 90 -12.84 9.77 -37.12
CA ASN A 90 -12.02 8.58 -37.33
C ASN A 90 -12.31 7.55 -36.23
N ASP A 91 -12.63 6.32 -36.65
CA ASP A 91 -12.70 5.19 -35.75
C ASP A 91 -11.29 4.82 -35.28
N ALA A 92 -11.17 4.43 -34.01
CA ALA A 92 -9.92 3.91 -33.48
C ALA A 92 -9.59 2.57 -34.15
N TYR A 93 -8.33 2.38 -34.55
CA TYR A 93 -7.90 1.12 -35.12
C TYR A 93 -7.82 0.04 -34.01
N PRO A 94 -8.59 -1.07 -34.11
CA PRO A 94 -8.59 -2.11 -33.10
C PRO A 94 -7.37 -3.02 -33.26
N ILE A 95 -6.55 -3.09 -32.22
CA ILE A 95 -5.38 -3.96 -32.12
C ILE A 95 -5.75 -5.17 -31.26
N GLU A 96 -6.11 -6.28 -31.91
CA GLU A 96 -6.46 -7.51 -31.20
C GLU A 96 -5.23 -8.26 -30.69
N ILE A 97 -5.14 -8.48 -29.37
CA ILE A 97 -4.04 -9.21 -28.74
C ILE A 97 -4.58 -10.43 -27.99
N LYS A 98 -4.25 -11.63 -28.49
CA LYS A 98 -4.73 -12.89 -27.91
C LYS A 98 -4.10 -13.24 -26.56
N ASN A 99 -2.80 -12.95 -26.39
CA ASN A 99 -2.08 -13.24 -25.14
C ASN A 99 -1.19 -12.06 -24.74
N PRO A 100 -1.79 -10.99 -24.19
CA PRO A 100 -1.07 -9.77 -23.86
C PRO A 100 -0.14 -9.91 -22.65
N ALA A 101 -0.30 -10.95 -21.83
CA ALA A 101 0.60 -11.20 -20.69
C ALA A 101 1.94 -11.86 -21.08
N ALA A 102 2.05 -12.42 -22.29
CA ALA A 102 3.29 -13.07 -22.74
C ALA A 102 4.38 -12.06 -23.14
N LYS A 103 3.98 -10.89 -23.64
CA LYS A 103 4.88 -9.82 -24.07
C LYS A 103 4.26 -8.47 -23.77
N ASN A 104 5.05 -7.57 -23.18
CA ASN A 104 4.63 -6.20 -22.84
C ASN A 104 4.74 -5.22 -24.02
N TYR A 105 4.83 -5.74 -25.25
CA TYR A 105 4.93 -4.94 -26.46
C TYR A 105 4.43 -5.72 -27.67
N LEU A 106 4.01 -4.98 -28.69
CA LEU A 106 3.68 -5.47 -30.02
C LEU A 106 4.57 -4.77 -31.04
N LEU A 107 5.11 -5.51 -32.02
CA LEU A 107 5.88 -4.91 -33.10
C LEU A 107 4.93 -4.24 -34.08
N THR A 108 5.19 -2.98 -34.42
CA THR A 108 4.34 -2.24 -35.37
C THR A 108 4.44 -2.80 -36.79
N SER A 109 5.52 -3.53 -37.11
CA SER A 109 5.66 -4.30 -38.34
C SER A 109 4.49 -5.25 -38.58
N ASP A 110 3.95 -5.85 -37.51
CA ASP A 110 2.87 -6.83 -37.57
C ASP A 110 1.53 -6.16 -37.89
N LEU A 111 1.42 -4.85 -37.63
CA LEU A 111 0.21 -4.05 -37.86
C LEU A 111 0.17 -3.40 -39.24
N LYS A 112 1.31 -3.25 -39.94
CA LYS A 112 1.42 -2.43 -41.17
C LYS A 112 0.37 -2.77 -42.22
N ARG A 113 0.11 -4.07 -42.45
CA ARG A 113 -0.84 -4.51 -43.47
C ARG A 113 -2.28 -4.14 -43.12
N SER A 114 -2.75 -4.59 -41.96
CA SER A 114 -4.13 -4.37 -41.50
C SER A 114 -4.41 -2.90 -41.21
N LEU A 115 -3.42 -2.17 -40.69
CA LEU A 115 -3.50 -0.72 -40.52
C LEU A 115 -3.57 0.00 -41.88
N GLY A 116 -2.77 -0.42 -42.86
CA GLY A 116 -2.84 0.12 -44.22
C GLY A 116 -4.23 -0.08 -44.86
N GLU A 117 -4.82 -1.27 -44.70
CA GLU A 117 -6.18 -1.55 -45.15
C GLU A 117 -7.22 -0.65 -44.45
N PHE A 118 -7.09 -0.49 -43.13
CA PHE A 118 -7.96 0.37 -42.29
C PHE A 118 -7.86 1.86 -42.65
N LEU A 119 -6.71 2.32 -43.15
CA LEU A 119 -6.48 3.73 -43.47
C LEU A 119 -7.04 4.15 -44.84
N SER A 120 -7.60 3.24 -45.64
CA SER A 120 -8.23 3.59 -46.92
C SER A 120 -9.23 4.75 -46.77
N PRO A 121 -9.21 5.78 -47.65
CA PRO A 121 -8.50 5.87 -48.92
C PRO A 121 -7.04 6.38 -48.86
N THR A 122 -6.52 6.75 -47.69
CA THR A 122 -5.11 7.18 -47.56
C THR A 122 -4.18 5.96 -47.46
N GLN A 123 -2.94 6.11 -47.90
CA GLN A 123 -1.94 5.04 -47.86
C GLN A 123 -1.04 5.20 -46.63
N LEU A 124 -0.75 4.10 -45.94
CA LEU A 124 0.25 4.07 -44.88
C LEU A 124 1.65 4.06 -45.51
N VAL A 125 2.46 5.09 -45.21
CA VAL A 125 3.86 5.16 -45.63
C VAL A 125 4.75 4.47 -44.60
N SER A 126 4.62 4.88 -43.34
CA SER A 126 5.43 4.34 -42.25
C SER A 126 4.71 4.44 -40.90
N VAL A 127 5.15 3.62 -39.95
CA VAL A 127 4.81 3.77 -38.53
C VAL A 127 6.11 4.22 -37.88
N LEU A 128 6.08 5.33 -37.14
CA LEU A 128 7.30 5.96 -36.63
C LEU A 128 7.91 5.18 -35.45
N ASP A 129 7.07 4.55 -34.63
CA ASP A 129 7.51 3.67 -33.56
C ASP A 129 7.70 2.22 -34.04
N ASP A 130 8.80 1.58 -33.61
CA ASP A 130 9.05 0.16 -33.90
C ASP A 130 8.17 -0.79 -33.06
N SER A 131 7.71 -0.31 -31.90
CA SER A 131 6.95 -1.13 -30.96
C SER A 131 5.93 -0.33 -30.16
N LEU A 132 4.73 -0.89 -30.04
CA LEU A 132 3.69 -0.40 -29.15
C LEU A 132 3.82 -1.09 -27.78
N LYS A 133 4.19 -0.34 -26.74
CA LYS A 133 4.38 -0.88 -25.37
C LYS A 133 3.09 -0.80 -24.57
N PHE A 134 2.82 -1.84 -23.79
CA PHE A 134 1.66 -1.92 -22.88
C PHE A 134 1.98 -2.83 -21.71
N LYS A 135 1.25 -2.67 -20.60
CA LYS A 135 1.39 -3.56 -19.44
C LYS A 135 0.04 -4.16 -19.10
N ILE A 136 -0.16 -5.39 -19.57
CA ILE A 136 -1.38 -6.17 -19.36
C ILE A 136 -0.97 -7.49 -18.75
N ASP A 137 -1.56 -7.81 -17.61
CA ASP A 137 -1.25 -9.01 -16.86
C ASP A 137 -2.40 -10.01 -16.95
N LYS A 138 -2.09 -11.28 -16.69
CA LYS A 138 -3.13 -12.29 -16.48
C LYS A 138 -3.78 -12.08 -15.12
N ILE A 139 -5.10 -12.16 -15.08
CA ILE A 139 -5.86 -12.21 -13.83
C ILE A 139 -5.62 -13.58 -13.20
N LYS A 140 -5.15 -13.59 -11.96
CA LYS A 140 -5.00 -14.82 -11.15
C LYS A 140 -5.64 -14.64 -9.78
N SER A 141 -5.85 -15.76 -9.10
CA SER A 141 -6.30 -15.80 -7.70
C SER A 141 -5.22 -16.45 -6.85
N ILE A 142 -4.83 -15.80 -5.75
CA ILE A 142 -3.92 -16.37 -4.75
C ILE A 142 -4.62 -16.49 -3.40
N LYS A 143 -4.14 -17.40 -2.55
CA LYS A 143 -4.60 -17.56 -1.17
C LYS A 143 -3.52 -17.06 -0.22
N VAL A 144 -3.88 -16.14 0.66
CA VAL A 144 -3.01 -15.54 1.68
C VAL A 144 -3.55 -15.83 3.08
N LYS A 145 -2.67 -15.89 4.09
CA LYS A 145 -3.05 -16.19 5.48
C LYS A 145 -3.33 -14.90 6.24
N PRO A 146 -4.48 -14.75 6.92
CA PRO A 146 -4.73 -13.59 7.76
C PRO A 146 -3.80 -13.59 8.99
N VAL A 147 -3.21 -12.44 9.30
CA VAL A 147 -2.36 -12.23 10.48
C VAL A 147 -2.77 -10.93 11.16
N LEU A 148 -2.96 -10.97 12.48
CA LEU A 148 -3.33 -9.78 13.25
C LEU A 148 -2.13 -8.82 13.28
N ASP A 149 -2.31 -7.60 12.81
CA ASP A 149 -1.26 -6.57 12.85
C ASP A 149 -1.06 -6.08 14.29
N SER A 150 0.13 -6.30 14.86
CA SER A 150 0.49 -5.88 16.21
C SER A 150 0.46 -4.35 16.41
N ASN A 151 0.55 -3.57 15.34
CA ASN A 151 0.48 -2.11 15.41
C ASN A 151 -0.96 -1.58 15.38
N SER A 152 -1.93 -2.40 14.99
CA SER A 152 -3.33 -2.00 14.87
C SER A 152 -4.10 -2.00 16.19
N PHE A 153 -3.52 -2.52 17.28
CA PHE A 153 -4.20 -2.61 18.55
C PHE A 153 -3.29 -2.40 19.76
N SER A 154 -3.89 -2.11 20.91
CA SER A 154 -3.19 -2.04 22.19
C SER A 154 -3.95 -2.70 23.33
N MET A 155 -3.22 -3.37 24.21
CA MET A 155 -3.78 -3.98 25.43
C MET A 155 -3.88 -2.95 26.56
N ALA A 156 -4.89 -3.10 27.43
CA ALA A 156 -4.91 -2.36 28.70
C ALA A 156 -3.76 -2.81 29.62
N LYS A 157 -3.42 -1.96 30.60
CA LYS A 157 -2.37 -2.27 31.59
C LYS A 157 -2.65 -3.61 32.27
N ASN A 158 -1.65 -4.50 32.29
CA ASN A 158 -1.72 -5.83 32.88
C ASN A 158 -2.76 -6.76 32.22
N TYR A 159 -3.19 -6.51 30.99
CA TYR A 159 -3.97 -7.46 30.21
C TYR A 159 -3.10 -8.07 29.10
N ARG A 160 -3.36 -9.34 28.79
CA ARG A 160 -2.67 -10.06 27.70
C ARG A 160 -3.64 -10.92 26.93
N ILE A 161 -3.36 -11.12 25.65
CA ILE A 161 -4.05 -12.12 24.84
C ILE A 161 -3.75 -13.49 25.45
N PHE A 162 -4.81 -14.25 25.66
CA PHE A 162 -4.77 -15.62 26.11
C PHE A 162 -5.14 -16.51 24.93
N ASP A 163 -4.32 -17.54 24.70
CA ASP A 163 -4.43 -18.46 23.56
C ASP A 163 -4.13 -17.81 22.19
N GLN A 164 -4.27 -18.58 21.12
CA GLN A 164 -4.05 -18.15 19.76
C GLN A 164 -5.23 -17.32 19.23
N VAL A 165 -4.91 -16.31 18.41
CA VAL A 165 -5.92 -15.56 17.66
C VAL A 165 -6.51 -16.46 16.59
N THR A 166 -7.83 -16.58 16.58
CA THR A 166 -8.56 -17.39 15.61
C THR A 166 -9.31 -16.51 14.62
N PHE A 167 -9.36 -16.94 13.38
CA PHE A 167 -10.09 -16.29 12.28
C PHE A 167 -11.16 -17.24 11.75
N SER A 168 -12.28 -16.71 11.24
CA SER A 168 -13.33 -17.53 10.63
C SER A 168 -12.88 -18.26 9.36
N SER A 169 -11.80 -17.80 8.72
CA SER A 169 -11.19 -18.46 7.58
C SER A 169 -9.69 -18.48 7.74
N GLU A 170 -9.06 -19.63 7.45
CA GLU A 170 -7.60 -19.78 7.48
C GLU A 170 -6.91 -19.09 6.30
N THR A 171 -7.67 -18.74 5.25
CA THR A 171 -7.13 -18.07 4.06
C THR A 171 -8.10 -17.04 3.51
N ILE A 172 -7.54 -16.01 2.88
CA ILE A 172 -8.25 -14.98 2.12
C ILE A 172 -7.86 -15.14 0.65
N THR A 173 -8.84 -15.17 -0.25
CA THR A 173 -8.58 -15.20 -1.69
C THR A 173 -8.47 -13.77 -2.23
N LEU A 174 -7.34 -13.46 -2.86
CA LEU A 174 -7.10 -12.23 -3.59
C LEU A 174 -7.11 -12.51 -5.09
N ARG A 175 -7.84 -11.71 -5.87
CA ARG A 175 -7.91 -11.79 -7.33
C ARG A 175 -7.40 -10.49 -7.96
N GLY A 176 -6.52 -10.58 -8.95
CA GLY A 176 -5.91 -9.39 -9.57
C GLY A 176 -4.77 -9.70 -10.55
N PRO A 177 -4.03 -8.67 -10.99
CA PRO A 177 -2.88 -8.82 -11.89
C PRO A 177 -1.81 -9.75 -11.34
N SER A 178 -1.26 -10.61 -12.19
CA SER A 178 -0.19 -11.54 -11.81
C SER A 178 1.01 -10.85 -11.19
N SER A 179 1.53 -9.78 -11.80
CA SER A 179 2.75 -9.10 -11.32
C SER A 179 2.60 -8.42 -9.97
N ILE A 180 1.36 -8.02 -9.60
CA ILE A 180 1.07 -7.44 -8.29
C ILE A 180 0.93 -8.55 -7.26
N LEU A 181 0.13 -9.57 -7.55
CA LEU A 181 -0.11 -10.65 -6.60
C LEU A 181 1.14 -11.51 -6.37
N ASP A 182 2.06 -11.64 -7.33
CA ASP A 182 3.37 -12.31 -7.15
C ASP A 182 4.32 -11.58 -6.19
N SER A 183 4.14 -10.26 -6.00
CA SER A 183 5.00 -9.47 -5.10
C SER A 183 4.44 -9.32 -3.69
N LEU A 184 3.21 -9.78 -3.43
CA LEU A 184 2.60 -9.75 -2.10
C LEU A 184 3.20 -10.83 -1.19
N ASP A 185 3.30 -10.51 0.10
CA ASP A 185 3.62 -11.50 1.12
C ASP A 185 2.49 -12.55 1.22
N SER A 186 2.83 -13.76 1.66
CA SER A 186 1.88 -14.82 1.96
C SER A 186 0.97 -14.49 3.14
N ASN A 187 1.33 -13.48 3.94
CA ASN A 187 0.56 -13.00 5.08
C ASN A 187 -0.24 -11.74 4.71
N PHE A 188 -1.51 -11.71 5.11
CA PHE A 188 -2.41 -10.57 4.92
C PHE A 188 -2.67 -9.90 6.27
N PRO A 189 -2.22 -8.65 6.48
CA PRO A 189 -2.40 -7.96 7.75
C PRO A 189 -3.87 -7.60 7.99
N ILE A 190 -4.36 -7.88 9.19
CA ILE A 190 -5.70 -7.53 9.65
C ILE A 190 -5.59 -6.41 10.68
N SER A 191 -6.17 -5.25 10.37
CA SER A 191 -6.26 -4.13 11.31
C SER A 191 -7.46 -4.30 12.23
N LEU A 192 -7.23 -4.33 13.54
CA LEU A 192 -8.31 -4.41 14.54
C LEU A 192 -8.81 -3.02 14.96
N ASP A 193 -7.92 -2.02 14.94
CA ASP A 193 -8.16 -0.61 15.30
C ASP A 193 -8.78 -0.43 16.70
N GLU A 194 -8.34 -1.23 17.67
CA GLU A 194 -8.85 -1.21 19.05
C GLU A 194 -7.76 -0.81 20.04
N THR A 195 -8.12 0.03 21.02
CA THR A 195 -7.18 0.49 22.04
C THR A 195 -7.60 0.10 23.44
N ARG A 196 -6.61 -0.17 24.30
CA ARG A 196 -6.79 -0.55 25.71
C ARG A 196 -7.73 -1.76 25.89
N ILE A 197 -7.53 -2.80 25.09
CA ILE A 197 -8.33 -4.04 25.15
C ILE A 197 -8.17 -4.69 26.54
N ASN A 198 -9.30 -4.95 27.20
CA ASN A 198 -9.36 -5.58 28.52
C ASN A 198 -10.41 -6.70 28.62
N LYS A 199 -11.03 -7.07 27.51
CA LYS A 199 -12.05 -8.12 27.39
C LYS A 199 -11.77 -8.93 26.13
N SER A 200 -12.25 -10.18 26.11
CA SER A 200 -12.22 -11.01 24.91
C SER A 200 -12.86 -10.30 23.72
N ILE A 201 -12.27 -10.48 22.54
CA ILE A 201 -12.73 -9.91 21.29
C ILE A 201 -13.41 -10.99 20.47
N ASP A 202 -14.56 -10.65 19.91
CA ASP A 202 -15.27 -11.41 18.90
C ASP A 202 -15.93 -10.40 17.95
N LYS A 203 -15.27 -10.09 16.83
CA LYS A 203 -15.64 -8.99 15.93
C LYS A 203 -15.52 -9.41 14.48
N VAL A 204 -16.39 -8.88 13.62
CA VAL A 204 -16.26 -8.99 12.16
C VAL A 204 -15.52 -7.76 11.66
N ILE A 205 -14.47 -7.98 10.88
CA ILE A 205 -13.63 -6.96 10.27
C ILE A 205 -13.82 -7.03 8.77
N THR A 206 -14.10 -5.89 8.14
CA THR A 206 -14.11 -5.74 6.70
C THR A 206 -12.67 -5.52 6.22
N LEU A 207 -12.22 -6.40 5.34
CA LEU A 207 -10.91 -6.45 4.73
C LEU A 207 -10.80 -5.39 3.63
N GLU A 208 -9.69 -4.66 3.66
CA GLU A 208 -9.38 -3.63 2.69
C GLU A 208 -7.99 -3.86 2.09
N VAL A 209 -7.84 -3.52 0.82
CA VAL A 209 -6.53 -3.45 0.17
C VAL A 209 -6.05 -2.00 0.19
N PRO A 210 -4.72 -1.74 0.14
CA PRO A 210 -4.21 -0.38 0.02
C PRO A 210 -4.86 0.39 -1.14
N ASP A 211 -5.08 1.70 -0.98
CA ASP A 211 -5.76 2.55 -1.97
C ASP A 211 -5.14 2.46 -3.37
N SER A 212 -3.82 2.28 -3.45
CA SER A 212 -3.10 2.12 -4.72
C SER A 212 -3.51 0.86 -5.51
N LEU A 213 -4.10 -0.14 -4.84
CA LEU A 213 -4.48 -1.42 -5.41
C LEU A 213 -6.00 -1.61 -5.53
N ILE A 214 -6.81 -0.65 -5.06
CA ILE A 214 -8.27 -0.81 -4.92
C ILE A 214 -8.99 -1.14 -6.25
N ASN A 215 -8.45 -0.63 -7.37
CA ASN A 215 -9.00 -0.86 -8.71
C ASN A 215 -8.41 -2.08 -9.42
N LEU A 216 -7.40 -2.72 -8.83
CA LEU A 216 -6.63 -3.80 -9.45
C LEU A 216 -6.80 -5.13 -8.71
N VAL A 217 -6.91 -5.09 -7.38
CA VAL A 217 -7.01 -6.28 -6.53
C VAL A 217 -8.38 -6.32 -5.87
N GLN A 218 -9.06 -7.45 -6.03
CA GLN A 218 -10.35 -7.74 -5.44
C GLN A 218 -10.20 -8.84 -4.38
N ILE A 219 -10.83 -8.64 -3.23
CA ILE A 219 -10.96 -9.65 -2.18
C ILE A 219 -12.28 -10.38 -2.40
N GLU A 220 -12.24 -11.71 -2.47
CA GLU A 220 -13.44 -12.53 -2.73
C GLU A 220 -14.43 -12.49 -1.57
N ASN A 221 -13.94 -12.68 -0.34
CA ASN A 221 -14.74 -12.57 0.89
C ASN A 221 -14.23 -11.38 1.68
N LYS A 222 -14.98 -10.28 1.69
CA LYS A 222 -14.55 -9.02 2.31
C LYS A 222 -14.64 -9.03 3.82
N ASP A 223 -15.34 -9.96 4.44
CA ASP A 223 -15.50 -9.96 5.89
C ASP A 223 -14.83 -11.18 6.52
N ILE A 224 -14.09 -10.95 7.60
CA ILE A 224 -13.49 -12.00 8.43
C ILE A 224 -13.84 -11.78 9.89
N ARG A 225 -14.23 -12.84 10.59
CA ARG A 225 -14.48 -12.79 12.03
C ARG A 225 -13.20 -13.13 12.77
N ILE A 226 -12.76 -12.25 13.66
CA ILE A 226 -11.62 -12.46 14.55
C ILE A 226 -12.11 -12.76 15.96
N LYS A 227 -11.50 -13.74 16.61
CA LYS A 227 -11.80 -14.10 17.99
C LYS A 227 -10.53 -14.44 18.77
N PHE A 228 -10.39 -13.84 19.95
CA PHE A 228 -9.34 -14.19 20.92
C PHE A 228 -9.77 -13.79 22.34
N ASP A 229 -9.25 -14.55 23.31
CA ASP A 229 -9.51 -14.30 24.71
C ASP A 229 -8.45 -13.41 25.34
N VAL A 230 -8.82 -12.73 26.41
CA VAL A 230 -7.93 -11.82 27.14
C VAL A 230 -7.99 -12.14 28.62
N ILE A 231 -6.82 -12.20 29.25
CA ILE A 231 -6.69 -12.44 30.70
C ILE A 231 -6.11 -11.21 31.40
N ALA A 232 -6.57 -11.00 32.63
CA ALA A 232 -6.04 -9.99 33.54
C ALA A 232 -4.91 -10.59 34.38
N PHE A 233 -3.80 -9.86 34.48
CA PHE A 233 -2.75 -10.07 35.45
C PHE A 233 -3.00 -9.15 36.64
N LEU A 234 -3.04 -9.74 37.83
CA LEU A 234 -3.25 -8.99 39.06
C LEU A 234 -1.91 -8.64 39.70
N GLU A 235 -1.80 -7.41 40.18
CA GLU A 235 -0.67 -6.98 41.00
C GLU A 235 -0.85 -7.53 42.41
N GLY A 236 0.15 -8.27 42.90
CA GLY A 236 0.19 -8.82 44.24
C GLY A 236 1.44 -8.38 44.97
N ASN A 237 1.34 -8.27 46.30
CA ASN A 237 2.50 -8.14 47.17
C ASN A 237 2.38 -9.11 48.35
N LYS A 238 3.52 -9.59 48.85
CA LYS A 238 3.56 -10.49 50.02
C LYS A 238 4.80 -10.22 50.85
N ARG A 239 4.66 -10.33 52.17
CA ARG A 239 5.80 -10.28 53.09
C ARG A 239 6.47 -11.64 53.10
N LEU A 240 7.80 -11.64 52.98
CA LEU A 240 8.61 -12.85 52.98
C LEU A 240 9.06 -13.20 54.40
N LYS A 241 9.05 -14.48 54.73
CA LYS A 241 9.68 -14.99 55.95
C LYS A 241 11.18 -15.11 55.73
N ILE A 242 11.99 -14.48 56.58
CA ILE A 242 13.44 -14.51 56.44
C ILE A 242 13.96 -15.88 56.88
N ASN A 243 14.65 -16.58 55.99
CA ASN A 243 15.36 -17.82 56.26
C ASN A 243 16.87 -17.60 56.07
N LYS A 244 17.62 -17.64 57.18
CA LYS A 244 19.07 -17.42 57.20
C LYS A 244 19.79 -18.76 57.05
N MET A 245 20.54 -18.93 55.97
CA MET A 245 21.34 -20.13 55.69
C MET A 245 22.84 -19.84 55.81
N ASN A 246 23.58 -20.75 56.44
CA ASN A 246 25.04 -20.69 56.58
C ASN A 246 25.57 -19.45 57.33
N PHE A 247 24.74 -18.79 58.13
CA PHE A 247 25.17 -17.63 58.93
C PHE A 247 26.04 -18.09 60.12
N PRO A 248 27.26 -17.54 60.29
CA PRO A 248 28.04 -17.74 61.50
C PRO A 248 27.42 -16.97 62.68
N LYS A 249 27.73 -17.38 63.91
CA LYS A 249 27.17 -16.76 65.12
C LYS A 249 27.56 -15.29 65.30
N SER A 250 28.68 -14.86 64.71
CA SER A 250 29.21 -13.50 64.81
C SER A 250 28.70 -12.53 63.74
N VAL A 251 27.74 -12.95 62.89
CA VAL A 251 27.22 -12.11 61.81
C VAL A 251 25.70 -12.01 61.89
N THR A 252 25.20 -10.78 61.90
CA THR A 252 23.77 -10.47 61.88
C THR A 252 23.41 -9.58 60.69
N LEU A 253 22.11 -9.36 60.48
CA LEU A 253 21.68 -8.29 59.59
C LEU A 253 21.91 -6.96 60.30
N ASP A 254 22.28 -5.93 59.55
CA ASP A 254 22.55 -4.60 60.09
C ASP A 254 21.29 -3.97 60.73
N ASN A 255 20.11 -4.25 60.16
CA ASN A 255 18.82 -3.75 60.64
C ASN A 255 17.74 -4.84 60.61
N GLU A 256 16.69 -4.66 61.41
CA GLU A 256 15.44 -5.42 61.25
C GLU A 256 14.72 -4.95 59.98
N VAL A 257 14.75 -5.77 58.94
CA VAL A 257 14.20 -5.41 57.63
C VAL A 257 13.00 -6.28 57.31
N VAL A 258 11.92 -5.64 56.84
CA VAL A 258 10.79 -6.33 56.22
C VAL A 258 11.07 -6.46 54.73
N ILE A 259 11.12 -7.70 54.26
CA ILE A 259 11.32 -8.00 52.84
C ILE A 259 9.97 -8.26 52.20
N MET A 260 9.66 -7.51 51.16
CA MET A 260 8.44 -7.62 50.36
C MET A 260 8.77 -8.16 48.97
N ILE A 261 7.91 -9.02 48.46
CA ILE A 261 7.88 -9.39 47.04
C ILE A 261 6.67 -8.71 46.39
N SER A 262 6.86 -8.11 45.23
CA SER A 262 5.80 -7.60 44.34
C SER A 262 5.85 -8.38 43.03
N TYR A 263 4.69 -8.76 42.49
CA TYR A 263 4.60 -9.61 41.31
C TYR A 263 3.30 -9.36 40.54
N LEU A 264 3.28 -9.77 39.28
CA LEU A 264 2.07 -9.99 38.49
C LEU A 264 1.74 -11.47 38.50
N ILE A 265 0.47 -11.81 38.70
CA ILE A 265 -0.03 -13.19 38.62
C ILE A 265 -1.19 -13.28 37.64
N ASP A 266 -1.23 -14.37 36.86
CA ASP A 266 -2.42 -14.72 36.08
C ASP A 266 -3.64 -14.80 37.02
N GLY A 267 -4.67 -13.99 36.75
CA GLY A 267 -5.87 -13.90 37.59
C GLY A 267 -6.55 -15.25 37.87
N ARG A 268 -6.33 -16.27 37.02
CA ARG A 268 -6.87 -17.62 37.19
C ARG A 268 -6.10 -18.46 38.21
N LYS A 269 -4.81 -18.18 38.39
CA LYS A 269 -3.91 -18.91 39.30
C LYS A 269 -3.80 -18.30 40.69
N VAL A 270 -4.58 -17.25 40.97
CA VAL A 270 -4.57 -16.55 42.28
C VAL A 270 -4.90 -17.49 43.44
N ALA A 271 -5.78 -18.48 43.22
CA ALA A 271 -6.12 -19.45 44.25
C ALA A 271 -4.92 -20.31 44.67
N GLU A 272 -4.08 -20.73 43.71
CA GLU A 272 -2.89 -21.56 43.94
C GLU A 272 -1.84 -20.85 44.80
N LEU A 273 -1.83 -19.51 44.78
CA LEU A 273 -0.87 -18.70 45.53
C LEU A 273 -1.19 -18.61 47.03
N LYS A 274 -2.45 -18.82 47.43
CA LYS A 274 -2.87 -18.68 48.83
C LYS A 274 -2.14 -19.66 49.74
N ASP A 275 -1.91 -20.86 49.25
CA ASP A 275 -1.32 -21.96 50.01
C ASP A 275 0.21 -21.98 49.96
N ILE A 276 0.84 -21.06 49.22
CA ILE A 276 2.30 -20.95 49.12
C ILE A 276 2.83 -19.95 50.14
N GLU A 277 3.66 -20.43 51.05
CA GLU A 277 4.50 -19.57 51.89
C GLU A 277 5.81 -19.24 51.16
N PHE A 278 6.10 -17.96 51.01
CA PHE A 278 7.33 -17.50 50.39
C PHE A 278 8.38 -17.17 51.44
N GLU A 279 9.58 -17.71 51.25
CA GLU A 279 10.74 -17.45 52.07
C GLU A 279 11.75 -16.57 51.34
N ALA A 280 12.28 -15.59 52.07
CA ALA A 280 13.47 -14.83 51.70
C ALA A 280 14.70 -15.59 52.20
N VAL A 281 15.31 -16.36 51.32
CA VAL A 281 16.52 -17.12 51.59
C VAL A 281 17.73 -16.21 51.48
N LEU A 282 18.43 -16.06 52.60
CA LEU A 282 19.69 -15.35 52.71
C LEU A 282 20.79 -16.38 52.92
N ASP A 283 21.59 -16.64 51.89
CA ASP A 283 22.73 -17.57 51.96
C ASP A 283 24.06 -16.81 52.16
N TYR A 284 24.63 -16.91 53.36
CA TYR A 284 25.83 -16.17 53.75
C TYR A 284 27.05 -16.49 52.87
N TYR A 285 27.12 -17.69 52.27
CA TYR A 285 28.21 -18.05 51.37
C TYR A 285 28.14 -17.35 50.01
N LYS A 286 26.96 -16.84 49.64
CA LYS A 286 26.74 -16.09 48.39
C LYS A 286 26.79 -14.57 48.58
N ARG A 287 27.20 -14.10 49.76
CA ARG A 287 27.35 -12.66 50.02
C ARG A 287 28.45 -12.03 49.16
N ASN A 288 28.31 -10.75 48.90
CA ASN A 288 29.43 -9.94 48.44
C ASN A 288 30.39 -9.68 49.62
N LYS A 289 31.65 -10.08 49.45
CA LYS A 289 32.67 -9.96 50.49
C LYS A 289 33.28 -8.56 50.58
N GLU A 290 33.21 -7.77 49.51
CA GLU A 290 33.85 -6.45 49.41
C GLU A 290 33.07 -5.39 50.20
N ASP A 291 31.74 -5.42 50.09
CA ASP A 291 30.85 -4.43 50.70
C ASP A 291 29.96 -5.01 51.81
N SER A 292 30.13 -6.30 52.13
CA SER A 292 29.37 -7.01 53.15
C SER A 292 27.86 -7.03 52.91
N THR A 293 27.44 -7.11 51.65
CA THR A 293 26.03 -7.22 51.28
C THR A 293 25.61 -8.65 50.93
N ILE A 294 24.32 -8.95 51.10
CA ILE A 294 23.71 -10.22 50.73
C ILE A 294 22.46 -9.98 49.88
N THR A 295 22.36 -10.70 48.76
CA THR A 295 21.20 -10.64 47.87
C THR A 295 20.10 -11.56 48.38
N VAL A 296 18.88 -11.06 48.39
CA VAL A 296 17.69 -11.81 48.78
C VAL A 296 17.30 -12.77 47.66
N GLN A 297 17.12 -14.05 47.97
CA GLN A 297 16.55 -15.04 47.04
C GLN A 297 15.17 -15.47 47.51
N VAL A 298 14.18 -15.51 46.62
CA VAL A 298 12.82 -15.98 46.96
C VAL A 298 12.71 -17.47 46.68
N LYS A 299 12.18 -18.25 47.64
CA LYS A 299 11.80 -19.65 47.44
C LYS A 299 10.46 -19.98 48.12
N PRO A 300 9.58 -20.79 47.49
CA PRO A 300 9.63 -21.21 46.09
C PRO A 300 9.37 -20.02 45.14
N MET A 301 9.78 -20.13 43.87
CA MET A 301 9.51 -19.15 42.82
C MET A 301 8.66 -19.84 41.74
N PRO A 302 7.32 -19.80 41.85
CA PRO A 302 6.44 -20.40 40.86
C PRO A 302 6.61 -19.77 39.49
N ASP A 303 6.49 -20.59 38.44
CA ASP A 303 6.64 -20.20 37.03
C ASP A 303 5.52 -19.28 36.51
N TYR A 304 4.39 -19.23 37.24
CA TYR A 304 3.24 -18.40 36.91
C TYR A 304 3.28 -17.00 37.51
N LEU A 305 4.35 -16.64 38.22
CA LEU A 305 4.61 -15.27 38.64
C LEU A 305 5.42 -14.55 37.56
N ASP A 306 5.01 -13.33 37.22
CA ASP A 306 5.68 -12.48 36.24
C ASP A 306 6.08 -11.13 36.87
N LYS A 307 7.09 -10.47 36.29
CA LYS A 307 7.64 -9.19 36.76
C LYS A 307 7.86 -9.15 38.27
N VAL A 308 8.52 -10.18 38.80
CA VAL A 308 8.80 -10.29 40.22
C VAL A 308 9.87 -9.29 40.63
N VAL A 309 9.57 -8.46 41.64
CA VAL A 309 10.46 -7.46 42.22
C VAL A 309 10.55 -7.70 43.72
N ILE A 310 11.77 -7.70 44.26
CA ILE A 310 12.03 -7.88 45.69
C ILE A 310 12.47 -6.54 46.28
N THR A 311 11.93 -6.17 47.42
CA THR A 311 12.26 -4.90 48.09
C THR A 311 12.44 -5.10 49.60
N PRO A 312 13.63 -4.80 50.15
CA PRO A 312 14.88 -4.51 49.44
C PRO A 312 15.49 -5.78 48.83
N GLU A 313 16.16 -5.63 47.68
CA GLU A 313 16.83 -6.74 46.98
C GLU A 313 18.15 -7.14 47.65
N ILE A 314 18.82 -6.18 48.28
CA ILE A 314 20.14 -6.33 48.90
C ILE A 314 20.08 -5.86 50.35
N LEU A 315 20.70 -6.61 51.24
CA LEU A 315 20.79 -6.32 52.67
C LEU A 315 22.25 -6.19 53.10
N LYS A 316 22.55 -5.27 54.01
CA LYS A 316 23.87 -5.16 54.65
C LYS A 316 23.98 -6.09 55.86
N LEU A 317 25.15 -6.68 56.00
CA LEU A 317 25.52 -7.52 57.14
C LEU A 317 26.33 -6.72 58.15
N LYS A 318 26.16 -7.05 59.43
CA LYS A 318 26.93 -6.54 60.56
C LYS A 318 27.75 -7.68 61.16
N TYR A 319 29.01 -7.40 61.45
CA TYR A 319 29.94 -8.33 62.08
C TYR A 319 30.19 -7.85 63.51
N GLU A 320 30.03 -8.76 64.47
CA GLU A 320 30.34 -8.51 65.88
C GLU A 320 31.82 -8.75 66.22
#